data_AF-Q5LUI0-F1
#
_entry.id   AF-Q5LUI0-F1
#
_cell.length_a   1.000
_cell.length_b   1.000
_cell.length_c   1.000
_cell.angle_alpha   90.00
_cell.angle_beta   90.00
_cell.angle_gamma   90.00
#
_symmetry.space_group_name_H-M   'P 1'
#
loop_
_entity.id
_entity.type
_entity.pdbx_description
1 polymer ?
#
loop_
_entity_poly.entity_id
_entity_poly.type
_entity_poly.pdbx_seq_one_letter_code
_entity_poly.pdbx_strand_id
1 'polypeptide(L)'
;MMQAKTSDRLLGLCLILLAVAFFVSIIPWQAQAADYGWLKPRTLPRILAVVLGLCGLALLIRPPGDVRPGRFYWARAMLFAGVLVLGLAAMSWLGFVLVAPPMALVLMWLAHERRPLWLVLGAAGMPAAIWFTVAVLLDRPLP
;
A
#
# COMPACT_ATOMS: atom_id res chain seq x y z
N MET A 1 -19.51 22.09 -9.37
CA MET A 1 -19.45 20.92 -10.29
C MET A 1 -18.20 20.87 -11.19
N MET A 2 -17.84 21.90 -11.97
CA MET A 2 -16.71 21.80 -12.93
C MET A 2 -15.31 21.69 -12.27
N GLN A 3 -15.13 22.31 -11.10
CA GLN A 3 -13.87 22.29 -10.34
C GLN A 3 -13.53 20.91 -9.74
N ALA A 4 -14.52 20.15 -9.26
CA ALA A 4 -14.30 18.86 -8.61
C ALA A 4 -13.79 17.79 -9.60
N LYS A 5 -14.38 17.74 -10.80
CA LYS A 5 -13.95 16.81 -11.86
C LYS A 5 -12.52 17.07 -12.34
N THR A 6 -12.07 18.32 -12.29
CA THR A 6 -10.70 18.69 -12.67
C THR A 6 -9.70 18.20 -11.63
N SER A 7 -10.03 18.29 -10.35
CA SER A 7 -9.20 17.78 -9.25
C SER A 7 -9.05 16.26 -9.30
N ASP A 8 -10.14 15.53 -9.58
CA ASP A 8 -10.10 14.06 -9.73
C ASP A 8 -9.22 13.63 -10.92
N ARG A 9 -9.30 14.37 -12.04
CA ARG A 9 -8.45 14.13 -13.22
C ARG A 9 -6.98 14.45 -12.94
N LEU A 10 -6.69 15.51 -12.19
CA LEU A 10 -5.32 15.84 -11.79
C LEU A 10 -4.73 14.76 -10.89
N LEU A 11 -5.51 14.24 -9.93
CA LEU A 11 -5.12 13.09 -9.11
C LEU A 11 -4.89 11.85 -9.97
N GLY A 12 -5.80 11.53 -10.90
CA GLY A 12 -5.62 10.42 -11.84
C GLY A 12 -4.34 10.54 -12.67
N LEU A 13 -4.05 11.72 -13.20
CA LEU A 13 -2.80 12.01 -13.92
C LEU A 13 -1.58 11.82 -13.02
N CYS A 14 -1.63 12.34 -11.79
CA CYS A 14 -0.56 12.19 -10.80
C CYS A 14 -0.29 10.70 -10.49
N LEU A 15 -1.34 9.89 -10.31
CA LEU A 15 -1.21 8.44 -10.08
C LEU A 15 -0.58 7.71 -11.27
N ILE A 16 -0.92 8.09 -12.51
CA ILE A 16 -0.29 7.51 -13.71
C ILE A 16 1.18 7.88 -13.76
N LEU A 17 1.52 9.16 -13.57
CA LEU A 17 2.92 9.60 -13.56
C LEU A 17 3.72 8.90 -12.47
N LEU A 18 3.14 8.75 -11.27
CA LEU A 18 3.75 8.02 -10.16
C LEU A 18 3.94 6.53 -10.48
N ALA A 19 2.94 5.89 -11.10
CA ALA A 19 3.02 4.50 -11.53
C ALA A 19 4.16 4.29 -12.56
N VAL A 20 4.28 5.19 -13.54
CA VAL A 20 5.36 5.17 -14.53
C VAL A 20 6.73 5.37 -13.85
N ALA A 21 6.84 6.34 -12.93
CA ALA A 21 8.06 6.59 -12.18
C ALA A 21 8.47 5.37 -11.33
N PHE A 22 7.50 4.71 -10.67
CA PHE A 22 7.77 3.46 -9.96
C PHE A 22 8.27 2.37 -10.90
N PHE A 23 7.60 2.17 -12.03
CA PHE A 23 7.90 1.09 -12.96
C PHE A 23 9.26 1.23 -13.65
N VAL A 24 9.61 2.43 -14.09
CA VAL A 24 10.80 2.70 -14.92
C VAL A 24 12.03 3.04 -14.08
N SER A 25 11.87 3.70 -12.94
CA SER A 25 13.01 4.24 -12.17
C SER A 25 13.17 3.57 -10.80
N ILE A 26 12.14 3.61 -9.95
CA ILE A 26 12.28 3.25 -8.53
C ILE A 26 12.42 1.73 -8.35
N ILE A 27 11.56 0.93 -8.98
CA ILE A 27 11.59 -0.53 -8.87
C ILE A 27 12.91 -1.11 -9.40
N PRO A 28 13.41 -0.75 -10.60
CA PRO A 28 14.69 -1.30 -11.06
C PRO A 28 15.88 -0.86 -10.21
N TRP A 29 15.81 0.33 -9.60
CA TRP A 29 16.85 0.82 -8.68
C TRP A 29 16.86 0.07 -7.35
N GLN A 30 15.69 -0.15 -6.74
CA GLN A 30 15.59 -0.71 -5.38
C GLN A 30 15.52 -2.24 -5.34
N ALA A 31 14.92 -2.88 -6.36
CA ALA A 31 14.76 -4.31 -6.36
C ALA A 31 15.97 -4.98 -7.01
N GLN A 32 16.71 -5.76 -6.22
CA GLN A 32 17.83 -6.58 -6.68
C GLN A 32 17.41 -7.45 -7.88
N ALA A 33 18.32 -7.59 -8.85
CA ALA A 33 18.18 -8.51 -9.96
C ALA A 33 18.50 -9.95 -9.48
N ALA A 34 17.69 -10.48 -8.55
CA ALA A 34 17.74 -11.89 -8.23
C ALA A 34 16.89 -12.65 -9.26
N ASP A 35 17.55 -13.46 -10.09
CA ASP A 35 16.90 -14.26 -11.13
C ASP A 35 16.44 -15.65 -10.69
N TYR A 36 16.71 -16.02 -9.44
CA TYR A 36 16.34 -17.30 -8.84
C TYR A 36 15.10 -17.19 -7.94
N GLY A 37 14.31 -18.27 -7.89
CA GLY A 37 13.05 -18.40 -7.14
C GLY A 37 11.79 -18.26 -8.01
N TRP A 38 10.69 -18.90 -7.57
CA TRP A 38 9.39 -18.87 -8.29
C TRP A 38 8.82 -17.46 -8.45
N LEU A 39 9.05 -16.59 -7.47
CA LEU A 39 8.64 -15.20 -7.50
C LEU A 39 9.87 -14.29 -7.43
N LYS A 40 10.09 -13.53 -8.51
CA LYS A 40 11.17 -12.54 -8.58
C LYS A 40 10.81 -11.33 -7.70
N PRO A 41 11.78 -10.70 -7.02
CA PRO A 41 11.54 -9.52 -6.15
C PRO A 41 10.84 -8.35 -6.88
N ARG A 42 11.05 -8.26 -8.20
CA ARG A 42 10.47 -7.22 -9.06
C ARG A 42 9.01 -7.47 -9.45
N THR A 43 8.50 -8.69 -9.31
CA THR A 43 7.18 -9.07 -9.85
C THR A 43 6.05 -8.35 -9.11
N LEU A 44 6.00 -8.45 -7.77
CA LEU A 44 4.94 -7.81 -6.98
C LEU A 44 4.95 -6.28 -7.09
N PRO A 45 6.09 -5.57 -6.94
CA PRO A 45 6.12 -4.12 -7.12
C PRO A 45 5.66 -3.68 -8.51
N ARG A 46 6.03 -4.42 -9.57
CA ARG A 46 5.59 -4.10 -10.95
C ARG A 46 4.09 -4.27 -11.12
N ILE A 47 3.51 -5.35 -10.61
CA ILE A 47 2.05 -5.56 -10.66
C ILE A 47 1.33 -4.43 -9.94
N LEU A 48 1.78 -4.08 -8.73
CA LEU A 48 1.19 -2.98 -7.96
C LEU A 48 1.30 -1.63 -8.68
N ALA A 49 2.45 -1.34 -9.31
CA ALA A 49 2.62 -0.13 -10.12
C ALA A 49 1.66 -0.10 -11.32
N VAL A 50 1.45 -1.24 -12.00
CA VAL A 50 0.48 -1.34 -13.10
C VAL A 50 -0.95 -1.13 -12.60
N VAL A 51 -1.35 -1.78 -11.51
CA VAL A 51 -2.68 -1.59 -10.89
C VAL A 51 -2.89 -0.12 -10.51
N LEU A 52 -1.89 0.53 -9.92
CA LEU A 52 -1.93 1.95 -9.59
C LEU A 52 -2.17 2.82 -10.84
N GLY A 53 -1.46 2.52 -11.94
CA GLY A 53 -1.64 3.21 -13.22
C GLY A 53 -3.04 3.00 -13.80
N LEU A 54 -3.57 1.78 -13.73
CA LEU A 54 -4.94 1.47 -14.18
C LEU A 54 -6.00 2.21 -13.35
N CYS A 55 -5.81 2.31 -12.02
CA CYS A 55 -6.69 3.12 -11.16
C CYS A 55 -6.61 4.61 -11.52
N GLY A 56 -5.42 5.15 -11.79
CA GLY A 56 -5.25 6.53 -12.26
C GLY A 56 -5.93 6.78 -13.61
N LEU A 57 -5.83 5.83 -14.54
CA LEU A 57 -6.52 5.89 -15.82
C LEU A 57 -8.04 5.84 -15.67
N ALA A 58 -8.54 4.97 -14.78
CA ALA A 58 -9.97 4.90 -14.47
C ALA A 58 -10.50 6.24 -13.93
N LEU A 59 -9.74 6.93 -13.07
CA LEU A 59 -10.06 8.26 -12.55
C LEU A 59 -10.09 9.35 -13.64
N LEU A 60 -9.20 9.26 -14.63
CA LEU A 60 -9.20 10.18 -15.78
C LEU A 60 -10.45 9.99 -16.67
N ILE A 61 -10.79 8.74 -16.98
CA ILE A 61 -11.89 8.39 -17.88
C ILE A 61 -13.25 8.62 -17.20
N ARG A 62 -13.40 8.21 -15.94
CA ARG A 62 -14.64 8.31 -15.16
C ARG A 62 -14.40 8.98 -13.81
N PRO A 63 -14.25 10.31 -13.77
CA PRO A 63 -14.13 11.03 -12.51
C PRO A 63 -15.44 10.90 -11.73
N PRO A 64 -15.43 10.36 -10.50
CA PRO A 64 -16.64 10.11 -9.71
C PRO A 64 -17.38 11.41 -9.36
N GLY A 65 -16.67 12.55 -9.30
CA GLY A 65 -17.27 13.87 -9.12
C GLY A 65 -17.73 14.13 -7.67
N ASP A 66 -17.41 15.33 -7.18
CA ASP A 66 -17.89 15.95 -5.93
C ASP A 66 -17.76 15.12 -4.64
N VAL A 67 -16.68 14.34 -4.50
CA VAL A 67 -16.22 13.90 -3.17
C VAL A 67 -15.25 14.95 -2.65
N ARG A 68 -15.75 16.08 -2.13
CA ARG A 68 -14.90 17.03 -1.40
C ARG A 68 -14.47 16.37 -0.09
N PRO A 69 -13.19 15.98 0.10
CA PRO A 69 -12.76 15.46 1.38
C PRO A 69 -12.78 16.66 2.33
N GLY A 70 -13.69 16.66 3.31
CA GLY A 70 -13.62 17.62 4.41
C GLY A 70 -12.21 17.62 5.02
N ARG A 71 -11.75 18.74 5.59
CA ARG A 71 -10.39 18.91 6.14
C ARG A 71 -9.95 17.76 7.08
N PHE A 72 -10.92 17.15 7.76
CA PHE A 72 -10.73 16.00 8.64
C PHE A 72 -10.31 14.71 7.92
N TYR A 73 -10.71 14.53 6.65
CA TYR A 73 -10.32 13.36 5.84
C TYR A 73 -8.87 13.45 5.36
N TRP A 74 -8.36 14.65 5.07
CA TRP A 74 -6.94 14.86 4.75
C TRP A 74 -6.02 14.54 5.93
N ALA A 75 -6.38 15.00 7.13
CA ALA A 75 -5.64 14.67 8.34
C ALA A 75 -5.63 13.15 8.62
N ARG A 76 -6.77 12.48 8.45
CA ARG A 76 -6.86 11.01 8.56
C ARG A 76 -5.99 10.31 7.52
N ALA A 77 -6.06 10.71 6.26
CA ALA A 77 -5.24 10.14 5.19
C ALA A 77 -3.73 10.31 5.48
N MET A 78 -3.34 11.49 5.98
CA MET A 78 -1.96 11.76 6.39
C MET A 78 -1.55 10.91 7.60
N LEU A 79 -2.45 10.66 8.55
CA LEU A 79 -2.20 9.77 9.68
C LEU A 79 -2.05 8.31 9.21
N PHE A 80 -2.89 7.83 8.29
CA PHE A 80 -2.73 6.53 7.65
C PHE A 80 -1.36 6.40 6.98
N ALA A 81 -0.98 7.38 6.16
CA ALA A 81 0.32 7.39 5.49
C ALA A 81 1.47 7.42 6.50
N GLY A 82 1.36 8.22 7.57
CA GLY A 82 2.34 8.30 8.64
C GLY A 82 2.53 6.98 9.38
N VAL A 83 1.43 6.29 9.73
CA VAL A 83 1.49 4.96 10.36
C VAL A 83 2.16 3.94 9.44
N LEU A 84 1.85 3.96 8.13
CA LEU A 84 2.50 3.08 7.16
C LEU A 84 4.00 3.33 7.05
N VAL A 85 4.42 4.61 6.97
CA VAL A 85 5.84 4.99 6.90
C VAL A 85 6.57 4.60 8.19
N LEU A 86 5.99 4.92 9.36
CA LEU A 86 6.57 4.60 10.66
C LEU A 86 6.64 3.09 10.89
N GLY A 87 5.61 2.35 10.49
CA GLY A 87 5.58 0.90 10.60
C GLY A 87 6.63 0.24 9.69
N LEU A 88 6.75 0.70 8.44
CA LEU A 88 7.79 0.21 7.53
C LEU A 88 9.20 0.55 8.06
N ALA A 89 9.39 1.75 8.60
CA ALA A 89 10.65 2.13 9.24
C ALA A 89 10.94 1.24 10.45
N ALA A 90 9.98 1.02 11.34
CA ALA A 90 10.14 0.17 12.52
C ALA A 90 10.47 -1.29 12.15
N MET A 91 9.89 -1.82 11.06
CA MET A 91 10.21 -3.16 10.56
C MET A 91 11.70 -3.31 10.24
N SER A 92 12.38 -2.26 9.77
CA SER A 92 13.82 -2.33 9.48
C SER A 92 14.73 -2.49 10.71
N TRP A 93 14.21 -2.25 11.92
CA TRP A 93 14.97 -2.35 13.18
C TRP A 93 14.50 -3.52 14.04
N LEU A 94 13.19 -3.77 14.10
CA LEU A 94 12.56 -4.72 15.01
C LEU A 94 12.08 -6.01 14.31
N GLY A 95 12.03 -5.99 12.98
CA GLY A 95 11.54 -7.08 12.16
C GLY A 95 10.02 -7.14 11.97
N PHE A 96 9.62 -7.82 10.90
CA PHE A 96 8.24 -7.96 10.44
C PHE A 96 7.35 -8.63 11.49
N VAL A 97 7.83 -9.71 12.12
CA VAL A 97 7.03 -10.53 13.05
C VAL A 97 6.55 -9.71 14.25
N LEU A 98 7.38 -8.79 14.75
CA LEU A 98 7.05 -7.96 15.90
C LEU A 98 6.25 -6.70 15.53
N VAL A 99 6.52 -6.11 14.36
CA VAL A 99 5.93 -4.82 13.97
C VAL A 99 4.62 -4.98 13.20
N ALA A 100 4.49 -6.01 12.36
CA ALA A 100 3.32 -6.17 11.49
C ALA A 100 2.02 -6.33 12.28
N PRO A 101 1.94 -7.13 13.37
CA PRO A 101 0.69 -7.24 14.15
C PRO A 101 0.19 -5.94 14.79
N PRO A 102 1.01 -5.19 15.56
CA PRO A 102 0.55 -3.92 16.14
C PRO A 102 0.28 -2.88 15.05
N MET A 103 1.06 -2.84 13.97
CA MET A 103 0.80 -1.94 12.84
C MET A 103 -0.56 -2.23 12.19
N ALA A 104 -0.86 -3.49 11.90
CA ALA A 104 -2.15 -3.90 11.34
C ALA A 104 -3.30 -3.52 12.28
N LEU A 105 -3.15 -3.74 13.59
CA LEU A 105 -4.15 -3.34 14.58
C LEU A 105 -4.39 -1.82 14.57
N VAL A 106 -3.33 -1.01 14.55
CA VAL A 106 -3.44 0.46 14.48
C VAL A 106 -4.16 0.88 13.21
N LEU A 107 -3.84 0.29 12.06
CA LEU A 107 -4.51 0.59 10.79
C LEU A 107 -5.99 0.22 10.81
N MET A 108 -6.34 -0.97 11.34
CA MET A 108 -7.74 -1.40 11.46
C MET A 108 -8.53 -0.52 12.42
N TRP A 109 -7.92 -0.12 13.54
CA TRP A 109 -8.54 0.80 14.48
C TRP A 109 -8.74 2.18 13.83
N LEU A 110 -7.76 2.68 13.09
CA LEU A 110 -7.89 3.94 12.37
C LEU A 110 -8.99 3.87 11.30
N ALA A 111 -9.15 2.71 10.66
CA ALA A 111 -10.25 2.39 9.74
C ALA A 111 -11.62 2.25 10.43
N HIS A 112 -11.69 2.44 11.76
CA HIS A 112 -12.90 2.31 12.58
C HIS A 112 -13.48 0.88 12.65
N GLU A 113 -12.67 -0.15 12.36
CA GLU A 113 -13.11 -1.52 12.61
C GLU A 113 -13.14 -1.78 14.13
N ARG A 114 -14.29 -2.18 14.66
CA ARG A 114 -14.51 -2.37 16.11
C ARG A 114 -14.81 -3.81 16.50
N ARG A 115 -14.94 -4.71 15.52
CA ARG A 115 -15.31 -6.10 15.77
C ARG A 115 -14.08 -6.88 16.26
N PRO A 116 -14.08 -7.42 17.50
CA PRO A 116 -12.88 -7.99 18.11
C PRO A 116 -12.35 -9.22 17.35
N LEU A 117 -13.24 -10.08 16.84
CA LEU A 117 -12.85 -11.21 16.00
C LEU A 117 -12.12 -10.76 14.73
N TRP A 118 -12.60 -9.70 14.07
CA TRP A 118 -11.95 -9.15 12.89
C TRP A 118 -10.62 -8.49 13.23
N LEU A 119 -10.54 -7.78 14.36
CA LEU A 119 -9.28 -7.20 14.83
C LEU A 119 -8.22 -8.27 15.07
N VAL A 120 -8.56 -9.39 15.70
CA VAL A 120 -7.61 -10.49 15.92
C VAL A 120 -7.23 -11.16 14.59
N LEU A 121 -8.20 -11.44 13.72
CA LEU A 121 -7.93 -12.06 12.42
C LEU A 121 -7.09 -11.15 11.50
N GLY A 122 -7.34 -9.85 11.50
CA GLY A 122 -6.54 -8.92 10.70
C GLY A 122 -5.20 -8.59 11.33
N ALA A 123 -5.13 -8.41 12.65
CA ALA A 123 -3.87 -8.08 13.34
C ALA A 123 -2.93 -9.27 13.43
N ALA A 124 -3.41 -10.49 13.70
CA ALA A 124 -2.56 -11.67 13.81
C ALA A 124 -2.61 -12.52 12.53
N GLY A 125 -3.81 -12.76 12.00
CA GLY A 125 -4.01 -13.67 10.87
C GLY A 125 -3.37 -13.17 9.57
N MET A 126 -3.52 -11.89 9.22
CA MET A 126 -2.89 -11.36 7.99
C MET A 126 -1.35 -11.37 8.06
N PRO A 127 -0.70 -10.85 9.13
CA PRO A 127 0.75 -10.98 9.27
C PRO A 127 1.23 -12.43 9.29
N ALA A 128 0.51 -13.34 9.96
CA ALA A 128 0.86 -14.76 9.96
C ALA A 128 0.76 -15.39 8.56
N ALA A 129 -0.29 -15.06 7.80
CA ALA A 129 -0.45 -15.54 6.43
C ALA A 129 0.63 -14.98 5.49
N ILE A 130 1.00 -13.70 5.64
CA ILE A 130 2.11 -13.08 4.90
C ILE A 130 3.43 -13.76 5.27
N TRP A 131 3.70 -13.96 6.56
CA TRP A 131 4.91 -14.63 7.02
C TRP A 131 5.01 -16.05 6.48
N PHE A 132 3.94 -16.84 6.61
CA PHE A 132 3.90 -18.20 6.09
C PHE A 132 4.12 -18.24 4.57
N THR A 133 3.45 -17.37 3.83
CA THR A 133 3.55 -17.36 2.36
C THR A 133 4.94 -16.89 1.92
N VAL A 134 5.47 -15.80 2.48
CA VAL A 134 6.71 -15.18 2.00
C VAL A 134 7.94 -15.87 2.56
N ALA A 135 7.98 -16.12 3.87
CA ALA A 135 9.15 -16.69 4.54
C ALA A 135 9.20 -18.21 4.42
N VAL A 136 8.07 -18.92 4.57
CA VAL A 136 8.07 -20.39 4.56
C VAL A 136 7.90 -20.94 3.15
N LEU A 137 6.89 -20.47 2.41
CA LEU A 137 6.57 -21.02 1.08
C LEU A 137 7.49 -20.49 -0.01
N LEU A 138 7.85 -19.20 0.05
CA LEU A 138 8.71 -18.54 -0.96
C LEU A 138 10.19 -18.48 -0.55
N ASP A 139 10.53 -18.88 0.67
CA ASP A 139 11.90 -18.84 1.23
C ASP A 139 12.57 -17.47 1.06
N ARG A 140 11.79 -16.40 1.29
CA ARG A 140 12.26 -15.02 1.18
C ARG A 140 12.40 -14.38 2.56
N PRO A 141 13.53 -13.69 2.81
CA PRO A 141 13.70 -12.95 4.06
C PRO A 141 12.70 -11.79 4.08
N LEU A 142 11.91 -11.73 5.14
CA LEU A 142 11.19 -10.54 5.53
C LEU A 142 12.12 -9.69 6.42
N PRO A 143 12.05 -8.35 6.33
CA PRO A 143 12.82 -7.47 7.19
C PRO A 143 12.55 -7.74 8.67
#